data_AF-A0A534WUW4-F1
#
_entry.id   AF-A0A534WUW4-F1
#
_cell.length_a   1.000
_cell.length_b   1.000
_cell.length_c   1.000
_cell.angle_alpha   90.00
_cell.angle_beta   90.00
_cell.angle_gamma   90.00
#
_symmetry.space_group_name_H-M   'P 1'
#
loop_
_entity.id
_entity.type
_entity.pdbx_description
1 polymer ?
#
loop_
_entity_poly.entity_id
_entity_poly.type
_entity_poly.pdbx_seq_one_letter_code
_entity_poly.pdbx_strand_id
1 'polypeptide(L)'
;AATLPVAGLAEAGFLTNETIFSLTDLPRRLLVVGAGPIGCELAQAFRRLGSEVAIVSLDPRLLPREDPDAAAILTARFEREQIALNLGARLVRVEAGPEGKVIVFDRGRGEERAGGDVILLAVGRVPDVEGFGLEAAGVRHERTGLVVDDRLRTTNPRIYAAGDVCSGYKFTHAADAMARIVIENAFFFGRKTMSALVIPWCTYTEPEIAHVGWTEAEARQRGHDVATFTVPLEEVDRAVLEGGTEGFARLHLERRRGRILGATLVARHAGETIGEVVLAMTAGLGIDALGRTIHPYPTVADALRRTADAQRRTRLTPRVRRLFERYFRWRR
;
A
#
# COMPACT_ATOMS: atom_id res chain seq x y z
N ALA A 1 18.17 -7.62 -0.01
CA ALA A 1 17.56 -6.38 0.57
C ALA A 1 18.38 -5.12 0.23
N ALA A 2 17.78 -3.93 0.26
CA ALA A 2 18.54 -2.68 0.13
C ALA A 2 19.45 -2.47 1.35
N THR A 3 20.73 -2.17 1.14
CA THR A 3 21.67 -1.82 2.21
C THR A 3 21.78 -0.30 2.35
N LEU A 4 21.93 0.19 3.58
CA LEU A 4 22.20 1.60 3.85
C LEU A 4 23.68 1.78 4.17
N PRO A 5 24.37 2.78 3.58
CA PRO A 5 25.74 3.12 3.95
C PRO A 5 25.75 3.88 5.29
N VAL A 6 25.43 3.19 6.38
CA VAL A 6 25.40 3.73 7.75
C VAL A 6 26.54 3.12 8.55
N ALA A 7 27.36 3.97 9.18
CA ALA A 7 28.51 3.52 9.97
C ALA A 7 28.08 2.56 11.09
N GLY A 8 28.78 1.44 11.23
CA GLY A 8 28.55 0.43 12.28
C GLY A 8 27.35 -0.50 12.05
N LEU A 9 26.51 -0.27 11.01
CA LEU A 9 25.33 -1.09 10.75
C LEU A 9 25.70 -2.53 10.33
N ALA A 10 26.70 -2.67 9.46
CA ALA A 10 27.15 -3.97 8.98
C ALA A 10 27.81 -4.77 10.11
N GLU A 11 28.65 -4.12 10.91
CA GLU A 11 29.38 -4.70 12.03
C GLU A 11 28.43 -5.12 13.17
N ALA A 12 27.38 -4.33 13.44
CA ALA A 12 26.36 -4.67 14.43
C ALA A 12 25.48 -5.86 13.99
N GLY A 13 25.41 -6.13 12.69
CA GLY A 13 24.53 -7.13 12.09
C GLY A 13 23.05 -6.76 12.15
N PHE A 14 22.29 -7.14 11.13
CA PHE A 14 20.87 -6.89 11.01
C PHE A 14 20.15 -8.06 10.33
N LEU A 15 18.85 -8.13 10.57
CA LEU A 15 17.94 -9.01 9.85
C LEU A 15 17.25 -8.24 8.73
N THR A 16 16.75 -8.98 7.76
CA THR A 16 15.99 -8.44 6.62
C THR A 16 14.64 -9.17 6.55
N ASN A 17 13.80 -8.80 5.59
CA ASN A 17 12.58 -9.55 5.29
C ASN A 17 12.83 -11.01 4.86
N GLU A 18 14.07 -11.38 4.54
CA GLU A 18 14.43 -12.75 4.19
C GLU A 18 14.89 -13.56 5.42
N THR A 19 15.60 -12.91 6.35
CA THR A 19 16.25 -13.61 7.48
C THR A 19 15.47 -13.53 8.80
N ILE A 20 14.53 -12.59 8.93
CA ILE A 20 13.73 -12.40 10.16
C ILE A 20 12.90 -13.65 10.53
N PHE A 21 12.43 -14.39 9.53
CA PHE A 21 11.59 -15.58 9.72
C PHE A 21 12.36 -16.82 10.21
N SER A 22 13.69 -16.75 10.26
CA SER A 22 14.54 -17.82 10.80
C SER A 22 14.81 -17.68 12.29
N LEU A 23 14.27 -16.65 12.96
CA LEU A 23 14.40 -16.49 14.40
C LEU A 23 13.70 -17.63 15.15
N THR A 24 14.43 -18.25 16.06
CA THR A 24 13.91 -19.28 16.99
C THR A 24 13.43 -18.70 18.32
N ASP A 25 13.93 -17.52 18.66
CA ASP A 25 13.66 -16.83 19.92
C ASP A 25 13.10 -15.44 19.65
N LEU A 26 12.10 -15.05 20.45
CA LEU A 26 11.51 -13.72 20.36
C LEU A 26 12.50 -12.67 20.93
N PRO A 27 12.97 -11.69 20.14
CA PRO A 27 13.81 -10.63 20.66
C PRO A 27 13.02 -9.80 21.67
N ARG A 28 13.61 -9.49 22.82
CA ARG A 28 12.92 -8.66 23.84
C ARG A 28 12.71 -7.24 23.32
N ARG A 29 13.68 -6.69 22.60
CA ARG A 29 13.64 -5.37 21.97
C ARG A 29 14.01 -5.45 20.49
N LEU A 30 13.07 -5.09 19.62
CA LEU A 30 13.25 -5.04 18.17
C LEU A 30 13.35 -3.59 17.69
N LEU A 31 14.46 -3.27 17.03
CA LEU A 31 14.65 -2.00 16.32
C LEU A 31 14.32 -2.20 14.84
N VAL A 32 13.38 -1.44 14.30
CA VAL A 32 12.99 -1.50 12.89
C VAL A 32 13.47 -0.24 12.18
N VAL A 33 14.27 -0.40 11.13
CA VAL A 33 14.73 0.69 10.28
C VAL A 33 13.91 0.73 8.99
N GLY A 34 13.05 1.73 8.87
CA GLY A 34 12.15 1.92 7.73
C GLY A 34 10.68 1.80 8.11
N ALA A 35 9.88 2.77 7.64
CA ALA A 35 8.44 2.89 7.93
C ALA A 35 7.55 2.48 6.73
N GLY A 36 8.06 1.63 5.83
CA GLY A 36 7.29 1.05 4.73
C GLY A 36 6.43 -0.15 5.18
N PRO A 37 5.73 -0.81 4.23
CA PRO A 37 4.80 -1.92 4.53
C PRO A 37 5.44 -3.03 5.37
N ILE A 38 6.57 -3.58 4.93
CA ILE A 38 7.32 -4.63 5.63
C ILE A 38 7.67 -4.21 7.07
N GLY A 39 8.16 -2.97 7.23
CA GLY A 39 8.53 -2.44 8.53
C GLY A 39 7.33 -2.34 9.46
N CYS A 40 6.19 -1.88 8.96
CA CYS A 40 4.96 -1.76 9.74
C CYS A 40 4.37 -3.13 10.12
N GLU A 41 4.25 -4.04 9.16
CA GLU A 41 3.71 -5.39 9.40
C GLU A 41 4.53 -6.14 10.45
N LEU A 42 5.86 -6.18 10.29
CA LEU A 42 6.73 -6.88 11.23
C LEU A 42 6.81 -6.14 12.58
N ALA A 43 6.81 -4.80 12.60
CA ALA A 43 6.76 -4.07 13.86
C ALA A 43 5.52 -4.43 14.69
N GLN A 44 4.34 -4.45 14.06
CA GLN A 44 3.10 -4.79 14.74
C GLN A 44 3.07 -6.27 15.15
N ALA A 45 3.52 -7.17 14.28
CA ALA A 45 3.59 -8.60 14.60
C ALA A 45 4.46 -8.87 15.83
N PHE A 46 5.70 -8.36 15.85
CA PHE A 46 6.61 -8.54 16.99
C PHE A 46 6.11 -7.85 18.25
N ARG A 47 5.49 -6.66 18.12
CA ARG A 47 4.90 -5.97 19.27
C ARG A 47 3.81 -6.83 19.95
N ARG A 48 2.97 -7.48 19.15
CA ARG A 48 1.88 -8.35 19.62
C ARG A 48 2.36 -9.71 20.11
N LEU A 49 3.48 -10.21 19.58
CA LEU A 49 4.15 -11.40 20.11
C LEU A 49 4.84 -11.15 21.46
N GLY A 50 5.11 -9.88 21.81
CA GLY A 50 5.59 -9.48 23.14
C GLY A 50 6.90 -8.69 23.14
N SER A 51 7.49 -8.38 21.98
CA SER A 51 8.66 -7.52 21.90
C SER A 51 8.31 -6.06 22.21
N GLU A 52 9.24 -5.34 22.81
CA GLU A 52 9.29 -3.88 22.73
C GLU A 52 9.79 -3.49 21.34
N VAL A 53 9.10 -2.58 20.66
CA VAL A 53 9.42 -2.23 19.26
C VAL A 53 9.64 -0.73 19.12
N ALA A 54 10.73 -0.36 18.45
CA ALA A 54 10.99 1.02 18.03
C ALA A 54 11.23 1.07 16.52
N ILE A 55 10.47 1.91 15.82
CA ILE A 55 10.66 2.21 14.40
C ILE A 55 11.50 3.47 14.28
N VAL A 56 12.54 3.44 13.46
CA VAL A 56 13.33 4.62 13.06
C VAL A 56 13.24 4.76 11.55
N SER A 57 12.80 5.92 11.06
CA SER A 57 12.65 6.17 9.63
C SER A 57 12.91 7.63 9.28
N LEU A 58 13.52 7.85 8.12
CA LEU A 58 13.69 9.19 7.54
C LEU A 58 12.34 9.81 7.16
N ASP A 59 11.38 8.99 6.75
CA ASP A 59 10.04 9.44 6.41
C ASP A 59 9.34 10.05 7.63
N PRO A 60 8.61 11.17 7.49
CA PRO A 60 7.92 11.83 8.59
C PRO A 60 6.63 11.11 9.01
N ARG A 61 6.21 10.06 8.29
CA ARG A 61 4.96 9.32 8.50
C ARG A 61 5.16 7.84 8.20
N LEU A 62 4.36 6.99 8.85
CA LEU A 62 4.22 5.59 8.44
C LEU A 62 3.63 5.51 7.03
N LEU A 63 4.02 4.49 6.28
CA LEU A 63 3.51 4.20 4.94
C LEU A 63 3.45 5.46 4.05
N PRO A 64 4.60 6.12 3.77
CA PRO A 64 4.64 7.44 3.15
C PRO A 64 4.06 7.51 1.73
N ARG A 65 3.80 6.36 1.10
CA ARG A 65 3.19 6.23 -0.23
C ARG A 65 1.67 6.00 -0.19
N GLU A 66 1.09 5.81 0.99
CA GLU A 66 -0.35 5.60 1.16
C GLU A 66 -1.13 6.92 1.28
N ASP A 67 -2.46 6.79 1.26
CA ASP A 67 -3.36 7.88 1.63
C ASP A 67 -2.99 8.42 3.03
N PRO A 68 -2.76 9.74 3.19
CA PRO A 68 -2.44 10.36 4.47
C PRO A 68 -3.37 9.99 5.62
N ASP A 69 -4.66 9.84 5.35
CA ASP A 69 -5.65 9.52 6.37
C ASP A 69 -5.54 8.05 6.80
N ALA A 70 -5.18 7.16 5.87
CA ALA A 70 -4.90 5.76 6.19
C ALA A 70 -3.64 5.62 7.05
N ALA A 71 -2.56 6.33 6.68
CA ALA A 71 -1.33 6.37 7.45
C ALA A 71 -1.53 6.94 8.87
N ALA A 72 -2.40 7.95 9.02
CA ALA A 72 -2.74 8.53 10.32
C ALA A 72 -3.45 7.53 11.24
N ILE A 73 -4.38 6.74 10.71
CA ILE A 73 -5.07 5.68 11.47
C ILE A 73 -4.06 4.66 12.00
N LEU A 74 -3.14 4.20 11.14
CA LEU A 74 -2.10 3.25 11.55
C LEU A 74 -1.13 3.86 12.58
N THR A 75 -0.78 5.13 12.41
CA THR A 75 0.09 5.84 13.37
C THR A 75 -0.54 5.87 14.76
N ALA A 76 -1.81 6.28 14.85
CA ALA A 76 -2.55 6.29 16.11
C ALA A 76 -2.71 4.88 16.71
N ARG A 77 -2.85 3.85 15.85
CA ARG A 77 -2.90 2.45 16.28
C ARG A 77 -1.57 2.01 16.90
N PHE A 78 -0.45 2.33 16.26
CA PHE A 78 0.90 1.96 16.74
C PHE A 78 1.23 2.68 18.05
N GLU A 79 0.81 3.94 18.21
CA GLU A 79 0.92 4.66 19.48
C GLU A 79 0.11 3.99 20.60
N ARG A 80 -1.13 3.58 20.34
CA ARG A 80 -1.95 2.82 21.31
C ARG A 80 -1.32 1.46 21.66
N GLU A 81 -0.69 0.82 20.69
CA GLU A 81 0.06 -0.42 20.89
C GLU A 81 1.46 -0.18 21.49
N GLN A 82 1.82 1.06 21.82
CA GLN A 82 3.11 1.43 22.44
C GLN A 82 4.34 1.05 21.60
N ILE A 83 4.21 1.11 20.26
CA ILE A 83 5.35 1.04 19.34
C ILE A 83 5.99 2.42 19.31
N ALA A 84 7.28 2.52 19.63
CA ALA A 84 7.98 3.81 19.64
C ALA A 84 8.25 4.29 18.20
N LEU A 85 7.68 5.44 17.83
CA LEU A 85 7.79 5.99 16.47
C LEU A 85 8.83 7.10 16.41
N ASN A 86 9.98 6.81 15.81
CA ASN A 86 11.06 7.77 15.56
C ASN A 86 11.09 8.15 14.07
N LEU A 87 10.07 8.91 13.66
CA LEU A 87 9.88 9.37 12.28
C LEU A 87 10.61 10.69 12.01
N GLY A 88 10.85 11.01 10.74
CA GLY A 88 11.64 12.19 10.36
C GLY A 88 13.11 12.11 10.84
N ALA A 89 13.59 10.91 11.11
CA ALA A 89 14.86 10.64 11.76
C ALA A 89 15.91 10.15 10.77
N ARG A 90 16.99 10.92 10.60
CA ARG A 90 18.15 10.50 9.83
C ARG A 90 19.01 9.57 10.68
N LEU A 91 19.20 8.32 10.24
CA LEU A 91 20.18 7.41 10.84
C LEU A 91 21.59 8.01 10.70
N VAL A 92 22.31 8.10 11.81
CA VAL A 92 23.69 8.62 11.86
C VAL A 92 24.68 7.45 11.92
N ARG A 93 24.49 6.55 12.88
CA ARG A 93 25.33 5.37 13.07
C ARG A 93 24.61 4.29 13.89
N VAL A 94 25.15 3.09 13.86
CA VAL A 94 24.76 1.99 14.75
C VAL A 94 25.96 1.61 15.60
N GLU A 95 25.71 1.39 16.88
CA GLU A 95 26.71 0.97 17.85
C GLU A 95 26.30 -0.40 18.39
N ALA A 96 27.26 -1.31 18.54
CA ALA A 96 27.04 -2.63 19.14
C ALA A 96 27.97 -2.80 20.35
N GLY A 97 27.44 -3.37 21.43
CA GLY A 97 28.18 -3.62 22.66
C GLY A 97 27.59 -4.77 23.48
N PRO A 98 28.12 -5.02 24.69
CA PRO A 98 27.69 -6.13 25.55
C PRO A 98 26.20 -6.10 25.91
N GLU A 99 25.59 -4.91 25.97
CA GLU A 99 24.19 -4.71 26.35
C GLU A 99 23.20 -4.69 25.16
N GLY A 100 23.69 -4.95 23.94
CA GLY A 100 22.91 -4.99 22.72
C GLY A 100 23.35 -3.96 21.68
N LYS A 101 22.40 -3.53 20.86
CA LYS A 101 22.58 -2.65 19.71
C LYS A 101 21.89 -1.32 19.97
N VAL A 102 22.49 -0.22 19.50
CA VAL A 102 21.94 1.13 19.61
C VAL A 102 21.95 1.79 18.26
N ILE A 103 20.78 2.25 17.81
CA ILE A 103 20.65 3.13 16.66
C ILE A 103 20.75 4.56 17.14
N VAL A 104 21.70 5.32 16.60
CA VAL A 104 21.83 6.76 16.80
C VAL A 104 21.23 7.48 15.59
N PHE A 105 20.31 8.40 15.82
CA PHE A 105 19.61 9.14 14.78
C PHE A 105 19.42 10.62 15.16
N ASP A 106 19.16 11.47 14.16
CA ASP A 106 18.96 12.91 14.34
C ASP A 106 17.66 13.36 13.65
N ARG A 107 16.84 14.12 14.39
CA ARG A 107 15.57 14.73 13.93
C ARG A 107 15.65 16.25 13.77
N GLY A 108 16.86 16.80 13.66
CA GLY A 108 17.11 18.25 13.62
C GLY A 108 17.17 18.89 15.01
N ARG A 109 17.28 18.09 16.07
CA ARG A 109 17.35 18.56 17.48
C ARG A 109 18.52 17.97 18.27
N GLY A 110 19.46 17.34 17.57
CA GLY A 110 20.60 16.63 18.17
C GLY A 110 20.46 15.11 18.07
N GLU A 111 21.51 14.41 18.47
CA GLU A 111 21.55 12.95 18.43
C GLU A 111 20.65 12.33 19.50
N GLU A 112 19.82 11.39 19.08
CA GLU A 112 18.92 10.60 19.89
C GLU A 112 19.24 9.11 19.70
N ARG A 113 18.84 8.28 20.66
CA ARG A 113 19.26 6.87 20.73
C ARG A 113 18.05 5.95 20.94
N ALA A 114 18.01 4.85 20.21
CA ALA A 114 17.10 3.74 20.46
C ALA A 114 17.91 2.44 20.62
N GLY A 115 17.79 1.81 21.79
CA GLY A 115 18.49 0.57 22.12
C GLY A 115 17.61 -0.66 21.92
N GLY A 116 18.20 -1.77 21.48
CA GLY A 116 17.51 -3.05 21.33
C GLY A 116 18.45 -4.21 21.06
N ASP A 117 17.89 -5.40 20.89
CA ASP A 117 18.67 -6.64 20.79
C ASP A 117 18.89 -7.03 19.32
N VAL A 118 17.86 -6.79 18.50
CA VAL A 118 17.83 -7.12 17.07
C VAL A 118 17.47 -5.89 16.26
N ILE A 119 18.13 -5.73 15.11
CA ILE A 119 17.80 -4.71 14.11
C ILE A 119 17.16 -5.42 12.92
N LEU A 120 15.98 -4.97 12.50
CA LEU A 120 15.34 -5.31 11.24
C LEU A 120 15.53 -4.15 10.25
N LEU A 121 16.22 -4.39 9.15
CA LEU A 121 16.40 -3.43 8.06
C LEU A 121 15.28 -3.61 7.02
N ALA A 122 14.33 -2.67 6.99
CA ALA A 122 13.12 -2.70 6.17
C ALA A 122 12.99 -1.44 5.27
N VAL A 123 14.10 -0.98 4.69
CA VAL A 123 14.15 0.24 3.83
C VAL A 123 13.86 0.00 2.35
N GLY A 124 13.40 -1.20 2.01
CA GLY A 124 12.98 -1.57 0.66
C GLY A 124 13.86 -2.61 -0.01
N ARG A 125 13.55 -2.86 -1.28
CA ARG A 125 14.15 -3.93 -2.09
C ARG A 125 14.87 -3.32 -3.29
N VAL A 126 16.00 -3.89 -3.67
CA VAL A 126 16.76 -3.52 -4.87
C VAL A 126 16.59 -4.64 -5.89
N PRO A 127 16.44 -4.32 -7.19
CA PRO A 127 16.51 -5.33 -8.25
C PRO A 127 17.81 -6.12 -8.19
N ASP A 128 17.72 -7.44 -8.36
CA ASP A 128 18.89 -8.29 -8.50
C ASP A 128 19.24 -8.44 -9.99
N VAL A 129 20.35 -7.84 -10.40
CA VAL A 129 20.79 -7.72 -11.80
C VAL A 129 22.26 -8.11 -11.98
N GLU A 130 22.93 -8.55 -10.92
CA GLU A 130 24.35 -8.90 -10.93
C GLU A 130 24.57 -10.34 -11.40
N GLY A 131 25.70 -10.62 -12.04
CA GLY A 131 26.07 -11.99 -12.44
C GLY A 131 25.31 -12.59 -13.64
N PHE A 132 24.38 -11.85 -14.26
CA PHE A 132 23.57 -12.34 -15.40
C PHE A 132 24.15 -12.07 -16.80
N GLY A 133 25.31 -11.39 -16.92
CA GLY A 133 25.92 -11.08 -18.22
C GLY A 133 25.07 -10.14 -19.10
N LEU A 134 24.31 -9.23 -18.49
CA LEU A 134 23.33 -8.37 -19.17
C LEU A 134 23.92 -7.54 -20.31
N GLU A 135 25.14 -7.02 -20.12
CA GLU A 135 25.85 -6.24 -21.15
C GLU A 135 26.12 -7.09 -22.41
N ALA A 136 26.64 -8.30 -22.24
CA ALA A 136 26.87 -9.24 -23.34
C ALA A 136 25.56 -9.65 -24.03
N ALA A 137 24.46 -9.69 -23.26
CA ALA A 137 23.11 -9.95 -23.77
C ALA A 137 22.43 -8.72 -24.40
N GLY A 138 23.04 -7.54 -24.40
CA GLY A 138 22.43 -6.31 -24.93
C GLY A 138 21.22 -5.82 -24.13
N VAL A 139 21.17 -6.13 -22.82
CA VAL A 139 20.09 -5.76 -21.90
C VAL A 139 20.53 -4.58 -21.03
N ARG A 140 19.87 -3.44 -21.20
CA ARG A 140 20.10 -2.24 -20.38
C ARG A 140 19.36 -2.35 -19.05
N HIS A 141 20.02 -1.90 -17.99
CA HIS A 141 19.42 -1.72 -16.68
C HIS A 141 19.78 -0.36 -16.08
N GLU A 142 18.99 0.08 -15.12
CA GLU A 142 19.18 1.28 -14.33
C GLU A 142 19.15 0.90 -12.84
N ARG A 143 19.33 1.88 -11.94
CA ARG A 143 19.22 1.66 -10.48
C ARG A 143 17.85 1.09 -10.07
N THR A 144 16.81 1.37 -10.87
CA THR A 144 15.43 0.93 -10.63
C THR A 144 15.12 -0.45 -11.20
N GLY A 145 16.00 -1.03 -12.02
CA GLY A 145 15.81 -2.36 -12.60
C GLY A 145 16.15 -2.44 -14.09
N LEU A 146 15.78 -3.56 -14.72
CA LEU A 146 15.88 -3.75 -16.17
C LEU A 146 14.96 -2.75 -16.90
N VAL A 147 15.47 -2.15 -17.97
CA VAL A 147 14.68 -1.24 -18.79
C VAL A 147 13.82 -2.05 -19.76
N VAL A 148 12.50 -1.94 -19.63
CA VAL A 148 11.52 -2.61 -20.49
C VAL A 148 10.56 -1.61 -21.13
N ASP A 149 10.01 -1.99 -22.29
CA ASP A 149 8.85 -1.32 -22.88
C ASP A 149 7.55 -1.74 -22.17
N ASP A 150 6.42 -1.12 -22.53
CA ASP A 150 5.10 -1.41 -21.93
C ASP A 150 4.62 -2.85 -22.23
N ARG A 151 5.27 -3.56 -23.14
CA ARG A 151 5.03 -4.99 -23.43
C ARG A 151 5.99 -5.92 -22.69
N LEU A 152 6.75 -5.37 -21.73
CA LEU A 152 7.72 -6.07 -20.88
C LEU A 152 8.92 -6.65 -21.63
N ARG A 153 9.24 -6.09 -22.80
CA ARG A 153 10.41 -6.47 -23.60
C ARG A 153 11.58 -5.55 -23.28
N THR A 154 12.77 -6.13 -23.12
CA THR A 154 13.99 -5.38 -22.81
C THR A 154 14.55 -4.67 -24.06
N THR A 155 15.71 -4.01 -23.93
CA THR A 155 16.46 -3.47 -25.08
C THR A 155 16.92 -4.55 -26.06
N ASN A 156 17.04 -5.81 -25.63
CA ASN A 156 17.17 -6.93 -26.53
C ASN A 156 15.77 -7.46 -26.91
N PRO A 157 15.40 -7.49 -28.20
CA PRO A 157 14.05 -7.86 -28.62
C PRO A 157 13.69 -9.34 -28.37
N ARG A 158 14.67 -10.18 -28.00
CA ARG A 158 14.48 -11.60 -27.67
C ARG A 158 14.41 -11.86 -26.17
N ILE A 159 14.60 -10.82 -25.34
CA ILE A 159 14.64 -10.95 -23.88
C ILE A 159 13.52 -10.09 -23.29
N TYR A 160 12.78 -10.70 -22.37
CA TYR A 160 11.67 -10.10 -21.64
C TYR A 160 11.98 -10.15 -20.14
N ALA A 161 11.34 -9.29 -19.35
CA ALA A 161 11.49 -9.28 -17.90
C ALA A 161 10.14 -9.04 -17.23
N ALA A 162 9.94 -9.64 -16.05
CA ALA A 162 8.73 -9.51 -15.26
C ALA A 162 9.06 -9.42 -13.76
N GLY A 163 8.17 -8.80 -12.99
CA GLY A 163 8.26 -8.71 -11.54
C GLY A 163 9.21 -7.61 -11.05
N ASP A 164 9.70 -7.79 -9.81
CA ASP A 164 10.46 -6.79 -9.05
C ASP A 164 11.70 -6.25 -9.78
N VAL A 165 12.24 -7.01 -10.72
CA VAL A 165 13.46 -6.65 -11.47
C VAL A 165 13.21 -5.53 -12.48
N CYS A 166 11.97 -5.26 -12.89
CA CYS A 166 11.64 -4.25 -13.91
C CYS A 166 10.41 -3.39 -13.56
N SER A 167 9.84 -3.56 -12.35
CA SER A 167 8.59 -2.92 -11.95
C SER A 167 8.73 -2.06 -10.68
N GLY A 168 8.02 -0.93 -10.67
CA GLY A 168 7.81 -0.13 -9.45
C GLY A 168 6.85 -0.81 -8.46
N TYR A 169 5.99 -1.72 -8.93
CA TYR A 169 5.09 -2.54 -8.12
C TYR A 169 5.78 -3.87 -7.80
N LYS A 170 6.33 -3.96 -6.60
CA LYS A 170 7.12 -5.10 -6.10
C LYS A 170 6.26 -6.08 -5.31
N PHE A 171 5.24 -6.62 -5.98
CA PHE A 171 4.23 -7.49 -5.38
C PHE A 171 4.14 -8.81 -6.13
N THR A 172 3.91 -9.90 -5.41
CA THR A 172 3.85 -11.26 -5.99
C THR A 172 2.77 -11.38 -7.06
N HIS A 173 1.57 -10.87 -6.82
CA HIS A 173 0.47 -10.90 -7.80
C HIS A 173 0.73 -10.00 -9.02
N ALA A 174 1.46 -8.89 -8.84
CA ALA A 174 1.89 -8.06 -9.96
C ALA A 174 2.92 -8.80 -10.83
N ALA A 175 3.86 -9.51 -10.21
CA ALA A 175 4.84 -10.34 -10.91
C ALA A 175 4.16 -11.49 -11.69
N ASP A 176 3.15 -12.17 -11.11
CA ASP A 176 2.36 -13.19 -11.83
C ASP A 176 1.66 -12.61 -13.06
N ALA A 177 0.97 -11.47 -12.90
CA ALA A 177 0.29 -10.80 -14.01
C ALA A 177 1.27 -10.39 -15.12
N MET A 178 2.44 -9.87 -14.76
CA MET A 178 3.51 -9.53 -15.70
C MET A 178 4.06 -10.76 -16.42
N ALA A 179 4.24 -11.89 -15.71
CA ALA A 179 4.70 -13.13 -16.32
C ALA A 179 3.73 -13.63 -17.40
N ARG A 180 2.41 -13.53 -17.16
CA ARG A 180 1.39 -13.84 -18.17
C ARG A 180 1.51 -12.96 -19.41
N ILE A 181 1.71 -11.65 -19.23
CA ILE A 181 1.96 -10.71 -20.33
C ILE A 181 3.21 -11.12 -21.12
N VAL A 182 4.32 -11.43 -20.43
CA VAL A 182 5.56 -11.87 -21.06
C VAL A 182 5.33 -13.13 -21.89
N ILE A 183 4.67 -14.15 -21.34
CA ILE A 183 4.39 -15.41 -22.05
C ILE A 183 3.56 -15.16 -23.31
N GLU A 184 2.47 -14.39 -23.21
CA GLU A 184 1.63 -14.03 -24.36
C GLU A 184 2.41 -13.26 -25.44
N ASN A 185 3.18 -12.26 -25.02
CA ASN A 185 3.90 -11.38 -25.94
C ASN A 185 5.12 -12.07 -26.59
N ALA A 186 5.80 -12.97 -25.87
CA ALA A 186 6.99 -13.66 -26.35
C ALA A 186 6.66 -14.85 -27.26
N PHE A 187 5.62 -15.63 -26.94
CA PHE A 187 5.34 -16.90 -27.63
C PHE A 187 4.10 -16.88 -28.51
N PHE A 188 3.15 -15.96 -28.29
CA PHE A 188 1.83 -16.00 -28.92
C PHE A 188 1.47 -14.72 -29.69
N PHE A 189 2.48 -13.95 -30.11
CA PHE A 189 2.31 -12.67 -30.82
C PHE A 189 1.37 -11.70 -30.08
N GLY A 190 1.34 -11.81 -28.74
CA GLY A 190 0.54 -10.97 -27.87
C GLY A 190 0.91 -9.49 -27.98
N ARG A 191 -0.06 -8.65 -27.62
CA ARG A 191 0.11 -7.19 -27.55
C ARG A 191 -0.36 -6.64 -26.20
N LYS A 192 -0.31 -7.47 -25.16
CA LYS A 192 -0.72 -7.10 -23.81
C LYS A 192 0.27 -6.07 -23.25
N THR A 193 -0.24 -5.15 -22.45
CA THR A 193 0.56 -4.07 -21.89
C THR A 193 0.48 -4.03 -20.37
N MET A 194 1.57 -3.65 -19.72
CA MET A 194 1.64 -3.46 -18.28
C MET A 194 0.73 -2.31 -17.83
N SER A 195 0.65 -1.24 -18.63
CA SER A 195 -0.23 -0.09 -18.40
C SER A 195 -1.74 -0.41 -18.33
N ALA A 196 -2.16 -1.59 -18.84
CA ALA A 196 -3.54 -2.05 -18.76
C ALA A 196 -3.87 -2.79 -17.46
N LEU A 197 -2.87 -3.13 -16.64
CA LEU A 197 -3.07 -3.84 -15.39
C LEU A 197 -3.68 -2.92 -14.32
N VAL A 198 -4.67 -3.43 -13.60
CA VAL A 198 -5.18 -2.84 -12.36
C VAL A 198 -4.51 -3.57 -11.20
N ILE A 199 -3.48 -2.96 -10.63
CA ILE A 199 -2.64 -3.59 -9.59
C ILE A 199 -3.10 -3.06 -8.22
N PRO A 200 -3.78 -3.87 -7.39
CA PRO A 200 -4.01 -3.51 -5.99
C PRO A 200 -2.77 -3.77 -5.15
N TRP A 201 -2.76 -3.28 -3.93
CA TRP A 201 -1.86 -3.74 -2.88
C TRP A 201 -2.51 -3.62 -1.51
N CYS A 202 -1.94 -4.31 -0.53
CA CYS A 202 -2.40 -4.31 0.84
C CYS A 202 -1.19 -4.32 1.78
N THR A 203 -1.25 -3.48 2.83
CA THR A 203 -0.38 -3.61 4.00
C THR A 203 -1.16 -4.36 5.08
N TYR A 204 -0.63 -5.51 5.50
CA TYR A 204 -1.29 -6.48 6.38
C TYR A 204 -1.09 -6.16 7.87
N THR A 205 -1.22 -4.88 8.23
CA THR A 205 -1.40 -4.45 9.62
C THR A 205 -2.84 -4.69 10.07
N GLU A 206 -3.14 -4.43 11.34
CA GLU A 206 -4.51 -4.32 11.82
C GLU A 206 -4.77 -2.89 12.35
N PRO A 207 -5.69 -2.13 11.72
CA PRO A 207 -6.46 -2.50 10.52
C PRO A 207 -5.57 -2.66 9.27
N GLU A 208 -6.02 -3.46 8.30
CA GLU A 208 -5.36 -3.59 7.01
C GLU A 208 -5.59 -2.32 6.20
N ILE A 209 -4.61 -1.98 5.35
CA ILE A 209 -4.71 -0.85 4.42
C ILE A 209 -4.58 -1.40 3.02
N ALA A 210 -5.68 -1.42 2.27
CA ALA A 210 -5.72 -1.85 0.89
C ALA A 210 -5.96 -0.68 -0.05
N HIS A 211 -5.31 -0.70 -1.21
CA HIS A 211 -5.36 0.38 -2.18
C HIS A 211 -5.39 -0.16 -3.61
N VAL A 212 -6.06 0.57 -4.50
CA VAL A 212 -5.96 0.37 -5.95
C VAL A 212 -6.09 1.70 -6.68
N GLY A 213 -5.36 1.88 -7.78
CA GLY A 213 -5.49 3.04 -8.65
C GLY A 213 -4.73 4.27 -8.13
N TRP A 214 -5.34 5.44 -8.23
CA TRP A 214 -4.73 6.71 -7.83
C TRP A 214 -5.39 7.30 -6.60
N THR A 215 -4.58 7.93 -5.75
CA THR A 215 -5.07 8.90 -4.76
C THR A 215 -5.72 10.10 -5.43
N GLU A 216 -6.51 10.87 -4.67
CA GLU A 216 -7.12 12.12 -5.16
C GLU A 216 -6.06 13.09 -5.73
N ALA A 217 -4.94 13.25 -5.03
CA ALA A 217 -3.84 14.13 -5.44
C ALA A 217 -3.22 13.67 -6.76
N GLU A 218 -2.93 12.38 -6.90
CA GLU A 218 -2.37 11.80 -8.13
C GLU A 218 -3.32 11.89 -9.32
N ALA A 219 -4.62 11.67 -9.08
CA ALA A 219 -5.64 11.78 -10.12
C ALA A 219 -5.82 13.23 -10.58
N ARG A 220 -5.81 14.20 -9.66
CA ARG A 220 -5.85 15.63 -10.00
C ARG A 220 -4.59 16.09 -10.73
N GLN A 221 -3.41 15.64 -10.31
CA GLN A 221 -2.15 15.92 -10.99
C GLN A 221 -2.14 15.41 -12.44
N ARG A 222 -2.87 14.32 -12.71
CA ARG A 222 -3.09 13.76 -14.05
C ARG A 222 -4.21 14.45 -14.84
N GLY A 223 -4.81 15.50 -14.31
CA GLY A 223 -5.82 16.32 -15.00
C GLY A 223 -7.26 15.79 -14.91
N HIS A 224 -7.55 14.85 -14.02
CA HIS A 224 -8.92 14.37 -13.81
C HIS A 224 -9.73 15.35 -12.94
N ASP A 225 -11.00 15.53 -13.31
CA ASP A 225 -12.00 16.14 -12.42
C ASP A 225 -12.50 15.06 -11.44
N VAL A 226 -11.92 15.08 -10.23
CA VAL A 226 -12.13 14.04 -9.22
C VAL A 226 -13.23 14.42 -8.25
N ALA A 227 -14.13 13.46 -7.97
CA ALA A 227 -15.05 13.47 -6.83
C ALA A 227 -14.70 12.30 -5.89
N THR A 228 -14.46 12.61 -4.62
CA THR A 228 -14.10 11.62 -3.59
C THR A 228 -15.30 11.35 -2.69
N PHE A 229 -15.54 10.07 -2.40
CA PHE A 229 -16.59 9.62 -1.48
C PHE A 229 -15.98 8.70 -0.43
N THR A 230 -16.16 9.06 0.84
CA THR A 230 -15.63 8.32 1.99
C THR A 230 -16.79 7.87 2.87
N VAL A 231 -16.78 6.60 3.25
CA VAL A 231 -17.70 6.00 4.22
C VAL A 231 -16.86 5.56 5.42
N PRO A 232 -17.04 6.17 6.60
CA PRO A 232 -16.33 5.74 7.81
C PRO A 232 -16.85 4.37 8.28
N LEU A 233 -15.96 3.53 8.83
CA LEU A 233 -16.37 2.19 9.27
C LEU A 233 -17.29 2.19 10.49
N GLU A 234 -17.36 3.28 11.26
CA GLU A 234 -18.34 3.43 12.34
C GLU A 234 -19.80 3.42 11.85
N GLU A 235 -20.04 3.71 10.58
CA GLU A 235 -21.36 3.60 9.96
C GLU A 235 -21.65 2.18 9.45
N VAL A 236 -20.67 1.27 9.45
CA VAL A 236 -20.80 -0.08 8.86
C VAL A 236 -21.10 -1.10 9.96
N ASP A 237 -22.31 -1.64 9.96
CA ASP A 237 -22.81 -2.49 11.05
C ASP A 237 -21.92 -3.70 11.34
N ARG A 238 -21.32 -4.32 10.31
CA ARG A 238 -20.36 -5.42 10.49
C ARG A 238 -19.11 -4.97 11.27
N ALA A 239 -18.57 -3.80 10.96
CA ALA A 239 -17.39 -3.26 11.63
C ALA A 239 -17.70 -2.90 13.10
N VAL A 240 -18.90 -2.38 13.36
CA VAL A 240 -19.41 -2.13 14.73
C VAL A 240 -19.51 -3.43 15.52
N LEU A 241 -20.13 -4.48 14.95
CA LEU A 241 -20.29 -5.77 15.60
C LEU A 241 -18.96 -6.45 15.95
N GLU A 242 -17.91 -6.21 15.16
CA GLU A 242 -16.59 -6.79 15.36
C GLU A 242 -15.63 -5.91 16.18
N GLY A 243 -16.08 -4.71 16.60
CA GLY A 243 -15.26 -3.73 17.32
C GLY A 243 -14.13 -3.13 16.47
N GLY A 244 -14.21 -3.24 15.15
CA GLY A 244 -13.19 -2.79 14.19
C GLY A 244 -13.61 -1.53 13.42
N THR A 245 -14.10 -0.51 14.13
CA THR A 245 -14.65 0.73 13.52
C THR A 245 -13.59 1.75 13.12
N GLU A 246 -12.32 1.53 13.49
CA GLU A 246 -11.20 2.35 13.06
C GLU A 246 -10.95 2.14 11.55
N GLY A 247 -11.31 3.12 10.72
CA GLY A 247 -11.13 2.96 9.28
C GLY A 247 -12.16 3.67 8.41
N PHE A 248 -12.03 3.45 7.11
CA PHE A 248 -12.96 3.93 6.10
C PHE A 248 -12.85 3.12 4.80
N ALA A 249 -13.88 3.22 3.97
CA ALA A 249 -13.80 2.92 2.54
C ALA A 249 -13.88 4.23 1.75
N ARG A 250 -12.92 4.49 0.86
CA ARG A 250 -12.83 5.72 0.07
C ARG A 250 -12.67 5.38 -1.40
N LEU A 251 -13.52 5.98 -2.24
CA LEU A 251 -13.45 5.87 -3.69
C LEU A 251 -13.23 7.26 -4.32
N HIS A 252 -12.31 7.31 -5.28
CA HIS A 252 -12.05 8.46 -6.13
C HIS A 252 -12.65 8.22 -7.50
N LEU A 253 -13.56 9.11 -7.93
CA LEU A 253 -14.33 8.95 -9.16
C LEU A 253 -14.07 10.10 -10.12
N GLU A 254 -14.10 9.81 -11.42
CA GLU A 254 -14.22 10.84 -12.44
C GLU A 254 -15.63 11.44 -12.39
N ARG A 255 -15.76 12.73 -12.05
CA ARG A 255 -17.02 13.38 -11.67
C ARG A 255 -18.15 13.20 -12.68
N ARG A 256 -17.84 13.30 -13.98
CA ARG A 256 -18.85 13.25 -15.06
C ARG A 256 -19.29 11.83 -15.40
N ARG A 257 -18.37 10.88 -15.42
CA ARG A 257 -18.63 9.51 -15.91
C ARG A 257 -18.83 8.49 -14.79
N GLY A 258 -18.49 8.84 -13.55
CA GLY A 258 -18.53 7.91 -12.42
C GLY A 258 -17.52 6.75 -12.55
N ARG A 259 -16.52 6.89 -13.43
CA ARG A 259 -15.42 5.93 -13.57
C ARG A 259 -14.61 5.93 -12.28
N ILE A 260 -14.29 4.75 -11.77
CA ILE A 260 -13.42 4.59 -10.61
C ILE A 260 -11.98 4.87 -11.04
N LEU A 261 -11.33 5.84 -10.38
CA LEU A 261 -9.93 6.22 -10.60
C LEU A 261 -9.00 5.59 -9.57
N GLY A 262 -9.51 5.37 -8.36
CA GLY A 262 -8.81 4.65 -7.31
C GLY A 262 -9.67 4.48 -6.07
N ALA A 263 -9.18 3.68 -5.14
CA ALA A 263 -9.80 3.46 -3.84
C ALA A 263 -8.77 3.15 -2.77
N THR A 264 -9.09 3.53 -1.54
CA THR A 264 -8.37 3.17 -0.32
C THR A 264 -9.35 2.63 0.69
N LEU A 265 -9.07 1.45 1.24
CA LEU A 265 -9.83 0.82 2.31
C LEU A 265 -8.91 0.64 3.51
N VAL A 266 -9.37 1.09 4.67
CA VAL A 266 -8.75 0.85 5.97
C VAL A 266 -9.76 0.08 6.79
N ALA A 267 -9.56 -1.22 6.94
CA ALA A 267 -10.54 -2.14 7.53
C ALA A 267 -9.89 -3.45 7.97
N ARG A 268 -10.61 -4.26 8.75
CA ARG A 268 -10.32 -5.70 8.81
C ARG A 268 -10.64 -6.32 7.45
N HIS A 269 -9.76 -7.19 6.95
CA HIS A 269 -9.92 -7.85 5.64
C HIS A 269 -10.08 -6.84 4.47
N ALA A 270 -9.39 -5.71 4.54
CA ALA A 270 -9.36 -4.72 3.45
C ALA A 270 -8.78 -5.33 2.16
N GLY A 271 -7.78 -6.20 2.28
CA GLY A 271 -7.14 -6.89 1.16
C GLY A 271 -8.09 -7.83 0.40
N GLU A 272 -9.08 -8.39 1.07
CA GLU A 272 -10.16 -9.18 0.43
C GLU A 272 -11.21 -8.24 -0.19
N THR A 273 -11.62 -7.22 0.57
CA THR A 273 -12.72 -6.32 0.17
C THR A 273 -12.37 -5.46 -1.05
N ILE A 274 -11.09 -5.06 -1.20
CA ILE A 274 -10.63 -4.26 -2.36
C ILE A 274 -10.82 -5.00 -3.69
N GLY A 275 -10.89 -6.34 -3.67
CA GLY A 275 -11.05 -7.18 -4.86
C GLY A 275 -12.28 -6.82 -5.70
N GLU A 276 -13.38 -6.39 -5.07
CA GLU A 276 -14.56 -5.93 -5.79
C GLU A 276 -14.28 -4.67 -6.62
N VAL A 277 -13.55 -3.71 -6.06
CA VAL A 277 -13.15 -2.47 -6.76
C VAL A 277 -12.18 -2.80 -7.90
N VAL A 278 -11.22 -3.71 -7.66
CA VAL A 278 -10.27 -4.18 -8.67
C VAL A 278 -11.00 -4.81 -9.85
N LEU A 279 -11.99 -5.68 -9.59
CA LEU A 279 -12.81 -6.29 -10.62
C LEU A 279 -13.59 -5.22 -11.40
N ALA A 280 -14.22 -4.27 -10.71
CA ALA A 280 -14.95 -3.19 -11.34
C ALA A 280 -14.06 -2.35 -12.26
N MET A 281 -12.87 -1.95 -11.80
CA MET A 281 -11.89 -1.20 -12.59
C MET A 281 -11.39 -2.01 -13.80
N THR A 282 -11.10 -3.29 -13.61
CA THR A 282 -10.64 -4.19 -14.67
C THR A 282 -11.69 -4.38 -15.76
N ALA A 283 -12.97 -4.49 -15.37
CA ALA A 283 -14.10 -4.61 -16.29
C ALA A 283 -14.59 -3.26 -16.86
N GLY A 284 -13.98 -2.14 -16.48
CA GLY A 284 -14.39 -0.79 -16.91
C GLY A 284 -15.75 -0.35 -16.34
N LEU A 285 -16.19 -0.94 -15.23
CA LEU A 285 -17.42 -0.59 -14.54
C LEU A 285 -17.25 0.69 -13.70
N GLY A 286 -18.28 1.52 -13.70
CA GLY A 286 -18.34 2.71 -12.84
C GLY A 286 -19.01 2.44 -11.49
N ILE A 287 -19.04 3.47 -10.63
CA ILE A 287 -19.65 3.44 -9.29
C ILE A 287 -21.12 2.97 -9.30
N ASP A 288 -21.84 3.24 -10.40
CA ASP A 288 -23.24 2.86 -10.55
C ASP A 288 -23.42 1.33 -10.56
N ALA A 289 -22.41 0.56 -10.98
CA ALA A 289 -22.42 -0.90 -10.89
C ALA A 289 -22.33 -1.37 -9.43
N LEU A 290 -21.38 -0.85 -8.66
CA LEU A 290 -21.24 -1.14 -7.22
C LEU A 290 -22.53 -0.82 -6.46
N GLY A 291 -23.16 0.33 -6.74
CA GLY A 291 -24.42 0.71 -6.09
C GLY A 291 -25.64 -0.14 -6.47
N ARG A 292 -25.59 -0.89 -7.58
CA ARG A 292 -26.69 -1.79 -8.02
C ARG A 292 -26.47 -3.24 -7.59
N THR A 293 -25.23 -3.61 -7.29
CA THR A 293 -24.89 -4.93 -6.75
C THR A 293 -25.51 -5.10 -5.37
N ILE A 294 -26.21 -6.22 -5.16
CA ILE A 294 -26.73 -6.60 -3.85
C ILE A 294 -25.57 -7.16 -3.04
N HIS A 295 -25.16 -6.44 -2.01
CA HIS A 295 -24.11 -6.88 -1.09
C HIS A 295 -24.74 -7.69 0.05
N PRO A 296 -24.17 -8.84 0.44
CA PRO A 296 -24.62 -9.56 1.63
C PRO A 296 -24.55 -8.68 2.89
N TYR A 297 -25.54 -8.81 3.76
CA TYR A 297 -25.63 -8.03 4.99
C TYR A 297 -25.67 -8.94 6.23
N PRO A 298 -24.94 -8.61 7.31
CA PRO A 298 -23.96 -7.53 7.41
C PRO A 298 -22.57 -7.97 6.91
N THR A 299 -21.90 -7.15 6.09
CA THR A 299 -20.49 -7.34 5.66
C THR A 299 -19.75 -6.01 5.60
N VAL A 300 -18.40 -6.02 5.68
CA VAL A 300 -17.57 -4.81 5.48
C VAL A 300 -17.70 -4.30 4.05
N ALA A 301 -17.89 -5.19 3.06
CA ALA A 301 -18.08 -4.84 1.66
C ALA A 301 -19.27 -3.89 1.43
N ASP A 302 -20.29 -3.87 2.30
CA ASP A 302 -21.39 -2.90 2.24
C ASP A 302 -20.91 -1.44 2.26
N ALA A 303 -19.71 -1.17 2.81
CA ALA A 303 -19.08 0.14 2.74
C ALA A 303 -18.88 0.63 1.29
N LEU A 304 -18.54 -0.28 0.37
CA LEU A 304 -18.37 0.04 -1.06
C LEU A 304 -19.70 0.47 -1.69
N ARG A 305 -20.79 -0.27 -1.45
CA ARG A 305 -22.14 0.13 -1.87
C ARG A 305 -22.52 1.50 -1.31
N ARG A 306 -22.22 1.76 -0.03
CA ARG A 306 -22.51 3.06 0.62
C ARG A 306 -21.77 4.23 -0.03
N THR A 307 -20.57 4.03 -0.60
CA THR A 307 -19.91 5.10 -1.37
C THR A 307 -20.71 5.46 -2.63
N ALA A 308 -21.37 4.49 -3.27
CA ALA A 308 -22.27 4.74 -4.38
C ALA A 308 -23.55 5.47 -3.94
N ASP A 309 -24.11 5.13 -2.78
CA ASP A 309 -25.25 5.85 -2.21
C ASP A 309 -24.89 7.30 -1.85
N ALA A 310 -23.70 7.53 -1.28
CA ALA A 310 -23.17 8.86 -1.02
C ALA A 310 -23.05 9.68 -2.32
N GLN A 311 -22.56 9.06 -3.40
CA GLN A 311 -22.52 9.68 -4.72
C GLN A 311 -23.91 10.00 -5.26
N ARG A 312 -24.89 9.09 -5.14
CA ARG A 312 -26.26 9.31 -5.60
C ARG A 312 -26.94 10.46 -4.86
N ARG A 313 -26.70 10.61 -3.56
CA ARG A 313 -27.22 11.74 -2.77
C ARG A 313 -26.80 13.10 -3.34
N THR A 314 -25.61 13.20 -3.93
CA THR A 314 -25.18 14.45 -4.59
C THR A 314 -25.98 14.80 -5.86
N ARG A 315 -26.61 13.82 -6.50
CA ARG A 315 -27.48 14.02 -7.68
C ARG A 315 -28.85 14.60 -7.30
N LEU A 316 -29.30 14.46 -6.05
CA LEU A 316 -30.53 15.05 -5.51
C LEU A 316 -30.35 16.55 -5.22
N THR A 317 -30.11 17.33 -6.26
CA THR A 317 -29.97 18.79 -6.13
C THR A 317 -31.27 19.45 -5.63
N PRO A 318 -31.22 20.65 -5.01
CA PRO A 318 -32.43 21.35 -4.58
C PRO A 318 -33.45 21.60 -5.71
N ARG A 319 -32.99 21.69 -6.96
CA ARG A 319 -33.89 21.79 -8.13
C ARG A 319 -34.60 20.47 -8.41
N VAL A 320 -33.84 19.36 -8.43
CA VAL A 320 -34.38 18.01 -8.62
C VAL A 320 -35.34 17.63 -7.49
N ARG A 321 -34.97 17.94 -6.24
CA ARG A 321 -35.85 17.75 -5.08
C ARG A 321 -37.18 18.50 -5.24
N ARG A 322 -37.16 19.79 -5.59
CA ARG A 322 -38.38 20.58 -5.84
C ARG A 322 -39.22 20.01 -6.98
N LEU A 323 -38.60 19.48 -8.03
CA LEU A 323 -39.29 18.81 -9.13
C LEU A 323 -40.00 17.55 -8.64
N PHE A 324 -39.31 16.70 -7.86
CA PHE A 324 -39.91 15.51 -7.26
C PHE A 324 -41.04 15.86 -6.29
N GLU A 325 -40.88 16.87 -5.44
CA GLU A 325 -41.94 17.35 -4.54
C GLU A 325 -43.16 17.87 -5.29
N ARG A 326 -42.99 18.51 -6.46
CA ARG A 326 -44.11 18.90 -7.33
C ARG A 326 -44.78 17.68 -7.96
N TYR A 327 -44.00 16.75 -8.49
CA TYR A 327 -44.51 15.51 -9.10
C TYR A 327 -45.31 14.67 -8.09
N PHE A 328 -44.77 14.45 -6.88
CA PHE A 328 -45.46 13.69 -5.83
C PHE A 328 -46.70 14.40 -5.30
N ARG A 329 -46.71 15.74 -5.27
CA ARG A 329 -47.94 16.51 -4.96
C ARG A 329 -48.99 16.39 -6.05
N TRP A 330 -48.61 16.36 -7.32
CA TRP A 330 -49.54 16.15 -8.44
C TRP A 330 -50.11 14.72 -8.50
N ARG A 331 -49.33 13.74 -8.05
CA ARG A 331 -49.74 12.32 -8.00
C ARG A 331 -50.60 11.92 -6.80
N ARG A 332 -50.69 12.79 -5.78
CA ARG A 332 -51.58 12.62 -4.62
C ARG A 332 -52.91 13.28 -4.94
#